data_AF-A0A950TQK9-F1
#
_entry.id   AF-A0A950TQK9-F1
#
_cell.length_a   1.000
_cell.length_b   1.000
_cell.length_c   1.000
_cell.angle_alpha   90.00
_cell.angle_beta   90.00
_cell.angle_gamma   90.00
#
_symmetry.space_group_name_H-M   'P 1'
#
loop_
_entity.id
_entity.type
_entity.pdbx_description
1 polymer ?
#
loop_
_entity_poly.entity_id
_entity_poly.type
_entity_poly.pdbx_seq_one_letter_code
_entity_poly.pdbx_strand_id
1 'polypeptide(L)'
;ANAFGADVALVDVGPNLGPLNRAALLACDFVVVPLSADLLSMQGLRNMGPTLRTWREAWRERRAKAPDPSLPLPDGSMCPIGYIVMRHSVRASRPARAYSRWIARMPSQYREFVLEETNSQPDDVSLDPNCLAQLKDYRSLMPLHQEARKPMFLLRPADGAFGGHQQAVYECYLDFLALTKEILQRCGLAADLPTETVA
;
A
#
# COMPACT_ATOMS: atom_id res chain seq x y z
N ALA A 1 -2.51 4.67 -18.94
CA ALA A 1 -3.15 3.34 -18.89
C ALA A 1 -3.71 2.94 -20.26
N ASN A 2 -4.68 3.67 -20.80
CA ASN A 2 -5.37 3.34 -22.06
C ASN A 2 -4.46 3.13 -23.28
N ALA A 3 -3.44 3.98 -23.48
CA ALA A 3 -2.49 3.83 -24.58
C ALA A 3 -1.68 2.51 -24.54
N PHE A 4 -1.64 1.85 -23.38
CA PHE A 4 -0.97 0.57 -23.15
C PHE A 4 -1.96 -0.58 -22.92
N GLY A 5 -3.27 -0.35 -23.10
CA GLY A 5 -4.30 -1.37 -22.84
C GLY A 5 -4.35 -1.86 -21.40
N ALA A 6 -3.93 -1.04 -20.43
CA ALA A 6 -3.91 -1.40 -19.03
C ALA A 6 -5.16 -0.89 -18.30
N ASP A 7 -5.76 -1.73 -17.47
CA ASP A 7 -6.87 -1.35 -16.57
C ASP A 7 -6.38 -0.61 -15.32
N VAL A 8 -5.16 -0.91 -14.89
CA VAL A 8 -4.54 -0.35 -13.68
C VAL A 8 -3.13 0.13 -13.99
N ALA A 9 -2.78 1.31 -13.45
CA ALA A 9 -1.42 1.80 -13.40
C ALA A 9 -1.00 1.95 -11.94
N LEU A 10 0.12 1.31 -11.55
CA LEU A 10 0.73 1.49 -10.24
C LEU A 10 1.82 2.55 -10.35
N VAL A 11 1.76 3.54 -9.46
CA VAL A 11 2.73 4.65 -9.41
C VAL A 11 3.45 4.57 -8.06
N ASP A 12 4.71 4.16 -8.10
CA ASP A 12 5.58 4.17 -6.93
C ASP A 12 6.28 5.52 -6.80
N VAL A 13 6.24 6.10 -5.60
CA VAL A 13 6.78 7.43 -5.32
C VAL A 13 7.73 7.38 -4.13
N GLY A 14 8.79 8.18 -4.18
CA GLY A 14 9.73 8.28 -3.06
C GLY A 14 9.09 8.84 -1.79
N PRO A 15 9.78 8.81 -0.63
CA PRO A 15 9.18 9.16 0.67
C PRO A 15 9.02 10.67 0.92
N ASN A 16 9.18 11.51 -0.11
CA ASN A 16 9.13 12.97 0.05
C ASN A 16 7.77 13.55 -0.36
N LEU A 17 7.48 14.77 0.08
CA LEU A 17 6.28 15.52 -0.32
C LEU A 17 6.65 16.66 -1.27
N GLY A 18 7.50 16.35 -2.25
CA GLY A 18 8.01 17.31 -3.23
C GLY A 18 7.11 17.48 -4.46
N PRO A 19 7.47 18.40 -5.36
CA PRO A 19 6.66 18.73 -6.54
C PRO A 19 6.43 17.54 -7.49
N LEU A 20 7.42 16.66 -7.65
CA LEU A 20 7.31 15.49 -8.52
C LEU A 20 6.26 14.50 -7.98
N ASN A 21 6.33 14.19 -6.69
CA ASN A 21 5.36 13.31 -6.04
C ASN A 21 3.96 13.92 -6.04
N ARG A 22 3.86 15.25 -5.88
CA ARG A 22 2.58 15.95 -6.05
C ARG A 22 2.01 15.75 -7.45
N ALA A 23 2.80 15.95 -8.49
CA ALA A 23 2.34 15.77 -9.88
C ALA A 23 1.91 14.32 -10.14
N ALA A 24 2.68 13.34 -9.66
CA ALA A 24 2.36 11.93 -9.76
C ALA A 24 1.04 11.59 -9.04
N LEU A 25 0.89 12.01 -7.79
CA LEU A 25 -0.30 11.75 -6.99
C LEU A 25 -1.55 12.45 -7.55
N LEU A 26 -1.41 13.66 -8.10
CA LEU A 26 -2.52 14.34 -8.77
C LEU A 26 -3.07 13.56 -9.97
N ALA A 27 -2.26 12.69 -10.58
CA ALA A 27 -2.71 11.80 -11.65
C ALA A 27 -3.28 10.47 -11.14
N CYS A 28 -3.27 10.21 -9.83
CA CYS A 28 -3.75 8.98 -9.22
C CYS A 28 -5.17 9.15 -8.64
N ASP A 29 -6.02 8.16 -8.92
CA ASP A 29 -7.35 8.09 -8.33
C ASP A 29 -7.31 7.65 -6.87
N PHE A 30 -6.41 6.69 -6.56
CA PHE A 30 -6.32 6.06 -5.25
C PHE A 30 -4.90 6.11 -4.69
N VAL A 31 -4.79 6.06 -3.36
CA VAL A 31 -3.54 6.08 -2.61
C VAL A 31 -3.55 4.93 -1.59
N VAL A 32 -2.55 4.07 -1.68
CA VAL A 32 -2.26 3.00 -0.71
C VAL A 32 -1.04 3.40 0.10
N VAL A 33 -1.09 3.25 1.42
CA VAL A 33 -0.05 3.75 2.33
C VAL A 33 0.74 2.61 2.97
N PRO A 34 1.97 2.32 2.56
CA PRO A 34 2.81 1.35 3.25
C PRO A 34 3.36 1.94 4.57
N LEU A 35 3.22 1.22 5.68
CA LEU A 35 3.66 1.62 7.01
C LEU A 35 4.58 0.59 7.64
N SER A 36 5.73 1.04 8.15
CA SER A 36 6.58 0.22 9.02
C SER A 36 6.28 0.50 10.49
N ALA A 37 6.60 -0.45 11.36
CA ALA A 37 6.37 -0.32 12.80
C ALA A 37 7.45 0.56 13.47
N ASP A 38 7.47 1.84 13.11
CA ASP A 38 8.43 2.85 13.57
C ASP A 38 7.83 4.26 13.67
N LEU A 39 8.60 5.17 14.27
CA LEU A 39 8.22 6.58 14.44
C LEU A 39 8.12 7.32 13.11
N LEU A 40 8.96 6.99 12.13
CA LEU A 40 8.98 7.67 10.83
C LEU A 40 7.67 7.46 10.07
N SER A 41 7.10 6.25 10.15
CA SER A 41 5.81 5.92 9.55
C SER A 41 4.67 6.70 10.23
N MET A 42 4.72 6.88 11.55
CA MET A 42 3.72 7.67 12.28
C MET A 42 3.81 9.16 11.93
N GLN A 43 5.04 9.68 11.82
CA GLN A 43 5.25 11.06 11.36
C GLN A 43 4.84 11.23 9.90
N GLY A 44 5.06 10.20 9.07
CA GLY A 44 4.61 10.13 7.69
C GLY A 44 3.10 10.36 7.58
N LEU A 45 2.29 9.64 8.36
CA LEU A 45 0.84 9.84 8.40
C LEU A 45 0.43 11.26 8.78
N ARG A 46 1.06 11.80 9.84
CA ARG A 46 0.81 13.16 10.35
C ARG A 46 1.08 14.25 9.31
N ASN A 47 2.06 14.04 8.44
CA ASN A 47 2.43 15.00 7.41
C ASN A 47 1.65 14.77 6.11
N MET A 48 1.55 13.52 5.67
CA MET A 48 0.97 13.13 4.39
C MET A 48 -0.52 13.43 4.31
N GLY A 49 -1.31 13.09 5.34
CA GLY A 49 -2.75 13.29 5.32
C GLY A 49 -3.15 14.76 5.05
N PRO A 50 -2.68 15.72 5.87
CA PRO A 50 -2.92 17.15 5.63
C PRO A 50 -2.37 17.65 4.30
N THR A 51 -1.24 17.09 3.85
CA THR A 51 -0.64 17.46 2.56
C THR A 51 -1.50 17.03 1.38
N LEU A 52 -2.02 15.81 1.37
CA LEU A 52 -2.93 15.33 0.33
C LEU A 52 -4.19 16.20 0.26
N ARG A 53 -4.76 16.58 1.42
CA ARG A 53 -5.91 17.50 1.47
C ARG A 53 -5.60 18.87 0.88
N THR A 54 -4.51 19.49 1.33
CA THR A 54 -4.03 20.77 0.80
C THR A 54 -3.83 20.68 -0.71
N TRP A 55 -3.26 19.59 -1.22
CA TRP A 55 -3.03 19.41 -2.65
C TRP A 55 -4.33 19.23 -3.44
N ARG A 56 -5.31 18.49 -2.92
CA ARG A 56 -6.65 18.36 -3.51
C ARG A 56 -7.33 19.72 -3.65
N GLU A 57 -7.38 20.49 -2.57
CA GLU A 57 -7.99 21.82 -2.54
C GLU A 57 -7.30 22.76 -3.53
N ALA A 58 -5.98 22.84 -3.46
CA ALA A 58 -5.17 23.66 -4.33
C ALA A 58 -5.29 23.26 -5.82
N TRP A 59 -5.53 21.97 -6.12
CA TRP A 59 -5.76 21.49 -7.48
C TRP A 59 -7.16 21.84 -7.97
N ARG A 60 -8.18 21.64 -7.14
CA ARG A 60 -9.58 21.98 -7.45
C ARG A 60 -9.71 23.46 -7.87
N GLU A 61 -9.07 24.36 -7.13
CA GLU A 61 -9.04 25.79 -7.47
C GLU A 61 -8.34 26.09 -8.80
N ARG A 62 -7.23 25.40 -9.08
CA ARG A 62 -6.48 25.57 -10.34
C ARG A 62 -7.26 25.04 -11.53
N ARG A 63 -7.90 23.89 -11.37
CA ARG A 63 -8.74 23.27 -12.40
C ARG A 63 -9.95 24.15 -12.73
N ALA A 64 -10.58 24.77 -11.74
CA ALA A 64 -11.68 25.72 -11.96
C ALA A 64 -11.26 26.99 -12.72
N LYS A 65 -9.97 27.33 -12.72
CA LYS A 65 -9.38 28.48 -13.41
C LYS A 65 -8.59 28.07 -14.66
N ALA A 66 -8.74 26.84 -15.13
CA ALA A 66 -8.00 26.35 -16.28
C ALA A 66 -8.33 27.22 -17.52
N PRO A 67 -7.33 27.75 -18.23
CA PRO A 67 -7.55 28.65 -19.36
C PRO A 67 -8.21 27.95 -20.55
N ASP A 68 -8.00 26.64 -20.67
CA ASP A 68 -8.58 25.80 -21.71
C ASP A 68 -9.38 24.67 -21.07
N PRO A 69 -10.73 24.75 -21.09
CA PRO A 69 -11.61 23.71 -20.58
C PRO A 69 -11.54 22.39 -21.36
N SER A 70 -10.96 22.38 -22.56
CA SER A 70 -10.83 21.18 -23.39
C SER A 70 -9.64 20.29 -23.00
N LEU A 71 -8.71 20.79 -22.19
CA LEU A 71 -7.58 20.02 -21.71
C LEU A 71 -8.05 18.90 -20.75
N PRO A 72 -7.68 17.64 -21.00
CA PRO A 72 -7.99 16.54 -20.09
C PRO A 72 -7.12 16.67 -18.83
N LEU A 73 -7.66 17.34 -17.82
CA LEU A 73 -7.03 17.49 -16.51
C LEU A 73 -7.46 16.35 -15.59
N PRO A 74 -6.52 15.74 -14.83
CA PRO A 74 -6.87 14.71 -13.87
C PRO A 74 -7.79 15.27 -12.79
N ASP A 75 -8.62 14.39 -12.20
CA ASP A 75 -9.52 14.81 -11.13
C ASP A 75 -8.75 15.25 -9.88
N GLY A 76 -7.59 14.62 -9.64
CA GLY A 76 -6.75 14.86 -8.47
C GLY A 76 -7.42 14.40 -7.19
N SER A 77 -8.18 13.30 -7.23
CA SER A 77 -8.89 12.75 -6.09
C SER A 77 -7.93 12.22 -5.02
N MET A 78 -6.82 11.58 -5.39
CA MET A 78 -5.81 11.07 -4.44
C MET A 78 -6.45 10.34 -3.25
N CYS A 79 -7.47 9.52 -3.51
CA CYS A 79 -8.34 8.95 -2.49
C CYS A 79 -7.58 7.90 -1.65
N PRO A 80 -7.33 8.12 -0.35
CA PRO A 80 -6.71 7.09 0.48
C PRO A 80 -7.66 5.90 0.63
N ILE A 81 -7.22 4.71 0.24
CA ILE A 81 -8.06 3.49 0.32
C ILE A 81 -7.66 2.55 1.46
N GLY A 82 -6.52 2.81 2.11
CA GLY A 82 -6.08 2.05 3.26
C GLY A 82 -4.57 2.08 3.41
N TYR A 83 -4.08 1.31 4.38
CA TYR A 83 -2.67 1.15 4.67
C TYR A 83 -2.25 -0.33 4.72
N ILE A 84 -0.96 -0.59 4.51
CA ILE A 84 -0.35 -1.92 4.60
C ILE A 84 0.64 -1.89 5.75
N VAL A 85 0.56 -2.84 6.67
CA VAL A 85 1.58 -3.03 7.70
C VAL A 85 2.73 -3.84 7.11
N MET A 86 3.89 -3.23 6.96
CA MET A 86 5.10 -3.87 6.43
C MET A 86 5.99 -4.42 7.55
N ARG A 87 6.78 -5.45 7.20
CA ARG A 87 7.82 -6.05 8.05
C ARG A 87 7.29 -6.51 9.41
N HIS A 88 6.10 -7.11 9.42
CA HIS A 88 5.56 -7.73 10.61
C HIS A 88 6.38 -8.99 10.97
N SER A 89 7.36 -8.83 11.85
CA SER A 89 8.19 -9.95 12.31
C SER A 89 7.41 -10.85 13.28
N VAL A 90 6.84 -11.93 12.74
CA VAL A 90 6.25 -12.99 13.57
C VAL A 90 7.38 -13.92 14.03
N ARG A 91 8.02 -13.61 15.16
CA ARG A 91 8.72 -14.65 15.93
C ARG A 91 7.71 -15.19 16.95
N ALA A 92 7.46 -16.50 16.92
CA ALA A 92 6.68 -17.25 17.91
C ALA A 92 5.51 -16.45 18.51
N SER A 93 4.45 -16.26 17.72
CA SER A 93 3.13 -15.73 18.13
C SER A 93 3.01 -14.26 18.57
N ARG A 94 4.09 -13.49 18.77
CA ARG A 94 3.97 -12.05 19.11
C ARG A 94 5.13 -11.21 18.56
N PRO A 95 4.85 -10.05 17.93
CA PRO A 95 5.89 -9.06 17.65
C PRO A 95 6.60 -8.66 18.94
N ALA A 96 7.90 -8.32 18.89
CA ALA A 96 8.57 -7.80 20.07
C ALA A 96 7.77 -6.59 20.61
N ARG A 97 7.55 -6.51 21.93
CA ARG A 97 6.62 -5.56 22.58
C ARG A 97 6.71 -4.10 22.08
N ALA A 98 7.89 -3.67 21.64
CA ALA A 98 8.09 -2.35 21.06
C ALA A 98 7.41 -2.16 19.68
N TYR A 99 7.46 -3.16 18.79
CA TYR A 99 6.80 -3.12 17.49
C TYR A 99 5.27 -3.16 17.61
N SER A 100 4.74 -3.98 18.53
CA SER A 100 3.29 -4.06 18.77
C SER A 100 2.68 -2.73 19.17
N ARG A 101 3.42 -1.89 19.92
CA ARG A 101 2.95 -0.55 20.31
C ARG A 101 2.79 0.40 19.13
N TRP A 102 3.66 0.31 18.12
CA TRP A 102 3.53 1.12 16.91
C TRP A 102 2.37 0.64 16.04
N ILE A 103 2.26 -0.69 15.87
CA ILE A 103 1.18 -1.30 15.09
C ILE A 103 -0.20 -0.95 15.67
N ALA A 104 -0.37 -1.05 16.99
CA ALA A 104 -1.62 -0.69 17.66
C ALA A 104 -2.01 0.79 17.52
N ARG A 105 -1.07 1.66 17.13
CA ARG A 105 -1.33 3.08 16.88
C ARG A 105 -1.68 3.38 15.41
N MET A 106 -1.36 2.48 14.48
CA MET A 106 -1.64 2.71 13.05
C MET A 106 -3.12 3.00 12.76
N PRO A 107 -4.09 2.23 13.30
CA PRO A 107 -5.51 2.48 13.06
C PRO A 107 -5.96 3.89 13.42
N SER A 108 -5.59 4.36 14.61
CA SER A 108 -5.98 5.68 15.11
C SER A 108 -5.25 6.81 14.39
N GLN A 109 -3.96 6.65 14.12
CA GLN A 109 -3.18 7.65 13.39
C GLN A 109 -3.63 7.80 11.93
N TYR A 110 -3.99 6.69 11.27
CA TYR A 110 -4.51 6.74 9.91
C TYR A 110 -5.85 7.48 9.87
N ARG A 111 -6.80 7.10 10.74
CA ARG A 111 -8.10 7.77 10.85
C ARG A 111 -7.98 9.26 11.15
N GLU A 112 -7.22 9.61 12.18
CA GLU A 112 -7.04 10.99 12.63
C GLU A 112 -6.41 11.86 11.54
N PHE A 113 -5.25 11.44 11.00
CA PHE A 113 -4.47 12.31 10.13
C PHE A 113 -4.82 12.19 8.65
N VAL A 114 -5.21 11.00 8.18
CA VAL A 114 -5.51 10.75 6.76
C VAL A 114 -7.00 10.93 6.46
N LEU A 115 -7.89 10.36 7.28
CA LEU A 115 -9.34 10.36 7.04
C LEU A 115 -10.10 11.49 7.76
N GLU A 116 -9.47 12.17 8.72
CA GLU A 116 -10.12 13.18 9.60
C GLU A 116 -11.29 12.61 10.41
N GLU A 117 -11.19 11.34 10.80
CA GLU A 117 -12.15 10.67 11.66
C GLU A 117 -11.75 10.79 13.14
N THR A 118 -12.73 11.12 13.99
CA THR A 118 -12.53 11.29 15.45
C THR A 118 -12.90 10.05 16.27
N ASN A 119 -13.43 8.99 15.64
CA ASN A 119 -13.88 7.80 16.35
C ASN A 119 -12.73 6.89 16.78
N SER A 120 -12.84 6.37 18.00
CA SER A 120 -11.98 5.34 18.57
C SER A 120 -12.54 3.95 18.26
N GLN A 121 -11.65 3.07 17.77
CA GLN A 121 -11.75 1.61 17.54
C GLN A 121 -11.70 1.16 16.06
N PRO A 122 -11.11 -0.02 15.80
CA PRO A 122 -10.41 -0.90 16.75
C PRO A 122 -8.93 -0.50 16.95
N ASP A 123 -8.42 -0.74 18.17
CA ASP A 123 -6.98 -0.67 18.46
C ASP A 123 -6.21 -1.87 17.87
N ASP A 124 -6.94 -2.93 17.49
CA ASP A 124 -6.42 -4.10 16.82
C ASP A 124 -6.41 -3.90 15.30
N VAL A 125 -5.20 -3.84 14.75
CA VAL A 125 -4.95 -3.71 13.31
C VAL A 125 -5.56 -4.85 12.47
N SER A 126 -5.76 -6.03 13.06
CA SER A 126 -6.34 -7.18 12.35
C SER A 126 -7.85 -7.05 12.13
N LEU A 127 -8.50 -6.19 12.91
CA LEU A 127 -9.93 -5.89 12.80
C LEU A 127 -10.18 -4.54 12.12
N ASP A 128 -9.12 -3.79 11.77
CA ASP A 128 -9.26 -2.48 11.17
C ASP A 128 -9.66 -2.59 9.68
N PRO A 129 -10.85 -2.12 9.28
CA PRO A 129 -11.26 -2.14 7.87
C PRO A 129 -10.40 -1.26 6.96
N ASN A 130 -9.52 -0.40 7.50
CA ASN A 130 -8.56 0.37 6.70
C ASN A 130 -7.21 -0.33 6.52
N CYS A 131 -6.98 -1.46 7.20
CA CYS A 131 -5.78 -2.28 7.05
C CYS A 131 -5.96 -3.24 5.87
N LEU A 132 -5.21 -3.02 4.79
CA LEU A 132 -5.30 -3.81 3.56
C LEU A 132 -4.61 -5.17 3.70
N ALA A 133 -3.49 -5.20 4.42
CA ALA A 133 -2.71 -6.41 4.67
C ALA A 133 -1.67 -6.18 5.76
N GLN A 134 -1.22 -7.28 6.36
CA GLN A 134 -0.05 -7.33 7.23
C GLN A 134 1.01 -8.23 6.59
N LEU A 135 1.99 -7.62 5.93
CA LEU A 135 3.02 -8.34 5.19
C LEU A 135 4.22 -8.70 6.08
N LYS A 136 4.68 -9.95 5.94
CA LYS A 136 5.87 -10.46 6.61
C LYS A 136 7.12 -9.78 6.04
N ASP A 137 8.26 -9.94 6.72
CA ASP A 137 9.56 -9.51 6.20
C ASP A 137 10.10 -10.42 5.08
N TYR A 138 9.48 -11.59 4.87
CA TYR A 138 9.84 -12.65 3.90
C TYR A 138 11.30 -13.14 3.97
N ARG A 139 12.10 -12.64 4.93
CA ARG A 139 13.45 -13.06 5.33
C ARG A 139 14.34 -13.43 4.15
N SER A 140 14.68 -14.71 4.05
CA SER A 140 15.59 -15.28 3.07
C SER A 140 15.05 -15.23 1.64
N LEU A 141 13.74 -15.05 1.41
CA LEU A 141 13.23 -14.84 0.06
C LEU A 141 13.67 -13.48 -0.51
N MET A 142 13.90 -12.48 0.36
CA MET A 142 14.32 -11.14 -0.02
C MET A 142 15.63 -11.16 -0.85
N PRO A 143 16.76 -11.70 -0.36
CA PRO A 143 17.97 -11.78 -1.18
C PRO A 143 17.84 -12.71 -2.39
N LEU A 144 17.13 -13.84 -2.28
CA LEU A 144 16.97 -14.78 -3.38
C LEU A 144 16.23 -14.17 -4.58
N HIS A 145 15.18 -13.38 -4.34
CA HIS A 145 14.44 -12.74 -5.42
C HIS A 145 15.24 -11.65 -6.13
N GLN A 146 16.12 -10.96 -5.40
CA GLN A 146 17.01 -9.94 -5.98
C GLN A 146 18.05 -10.59 -6.90
N GLU A 147 18.63 -11.71 -6.47
CA GLU A 147 19.57 -12.48 -7.27
C GLU A 147 18.91 -13.09 -8.51
N ALA A 148 17.75 -13.75 -8.33
CA ALA A 148 17.01 -14.38 -9.41
C ALA A 148 16.26 -13.39 -10.32
N ARG A 149 16.11 -12.12 -9.89
CA ARG A 149 15.34 -11.07 -10.57
C ARG A 149 13.89 -11.47 -10.87
N LYS A 150 13.26 -12.13 -9.90
CA LYS A 150 11.87 -12.61 -9.96
C LYS A 150 11.09 -12.08 -8.77
N PRO A 151 9.76 -12.01 -8.84
CA PRO A 151 8.93 -11.87 -7.65
C PRO A 151 9.19 -13.01 -6.65
N MET A 152 9.15 -12.72 -5.35
CA MET A 152 9.37 -13.73 -4.29
C MET A 152 8.44 -14.93 -4.43
N PHE A 153 7.18 -14.69 -4.78
CA PHE A 153 6.15 -15.71 -4.98
C PHE A 153 6.32 -16.52 -6.29
N LEU A 154 7.33 -16.24 -7.12
CA LEU A 154 7.68 -17.01 -8.31
C LEU A 154 9.03 -17.73 -8.20
N LEU A 155 9.66 -17.72 -7.01
CA LEU A 155 10.93 -18.40 -6.78
C LEU A 155 10.76 -19.91 -6.83
N ARG A 156 11.66 -20.57 -7.56
CA ARG A 156 11.71 -22.02 -7.71
C ARG A 156 12.84 -22.62 -6.86
N PRO A 157 12.87 -23.94 -6.64
CA PRO A 157 14.02 -24.59 -5.99
C PRO A 157 15.36 -24.28 -6.68
N ALA A 158 15.34 -24.14 -8.02
CA ALA A 158 16.50 -23.74 -8.82
C ALA A 158 17.01 -22.32 -8.52
N ASP A 159 16.18 -21.46 -7.92
CA ASP A 159 16.53 -20.10 -7.50
C ASP A 159 17.05 -20.09 -6.03
N GLY A 160 17.40 -21.23 -5.46
CA GLY A 160 17.84 -21.37 -4.06
C GLY A 160 16.71 -21.46 -3.03
N ALA A 161 15.44 -21.35 -3.46
CA ALA A 161 14.28 -21.46 -2.60
C ALA A 161 13.84 -22.92 -2.38
N PHE A 162 14.70 -23.79 -1.84
CA PHE A 162 14.38 -25.20 -1.57
C PHE A 162 13.99 -25.46 -0.11
N GLY A 163 13.43 -26.64 0.17
CA GLY A 163 13.02 -27.05 1.53
C GLY A 163 11.95 -26.12 2.13
N GLY A 164 12.18 -25.63 3.35
CA GLY A 164 11.25 -24.74 4.05
C GLY A 164 10.96 -23.40 3.35
N HIS A 165 11.76 -23.02 2.34
CA HIS A 165 11.47 -21.84 1.52
C HIS A 165 10.26 -22.03 0.60
N GLN A 166 9.94 -23.25 0.17
CA GLN A 166 8.79 -23.50 -0.71
C GLN A 166 7.46 -23.10 -0.04
N GLN A 167 7.30 -23.45 1.24
CA GLN A 167 6.16 -23.01 2.03
C GLN A 167 6.10 -21.48 2.14
N ALA A 168 7.24 -20.82 2.35
CA ALA A 168 7.30 -19.36 2.44
C ALA A 168 6.98 -18.67 1.10
N VAL A 169 7.38 -19.25 -0.04
CA VAL A 169 7.03 -18.78 -1.39
C VAL A 169 5.53 -18.87 -1.60
N TYR A 170 4.91 -20.00 -1.22
CA TYR A 170 3.47 -20.19 -1.31
C TYR A 170 2.69 -19.22 -0.40
N GLU A 171 3.11 -19.05 0.85
CA GLU A 171 2.51 -18.05 1.76
C GLU A 171 2.65 -16.63 1.21
N CYS A 172 3.81 -16.29 0.62
CA CYS A 172 4.01 -15.00 -0.04
C CYS A 172 3.02 -14.80 -1.19
N TYR A 173 2.78 -15.83 -2.01
CA TYR A 173 1.77 -15.77 -3.06
C TYR A 173 0.39 -15.45 -2.49
N LEU A 174 -0.05 -16.16 -1.45
CA LEU A 174 -1.36 -15.96 -0.83
C LEU A 174 -1.50 -14.55 -0.23
N ASP A 175 -0.48 -14.05 0.46
CA ASP A 175 -0.48 -12.70 1.03
C ASP A 175 -0.66 -11.62 -0.06
N PHE A 176 0.11 -11.71 -1.16
CA PHE A 176 0.02 -10.74 -2.26
C PHE A 176 -1.27 -10.89 -3.07
N LEU A 177 -1.80 -12.11 -3.23
CA LEU A 177 -3.08 -12.35 -3.89
C LEU A 177 -4.23 -11.73 -3.08
N ALA A 178 -4.25 -11.94 -1.76
CA ALA A 178 -5.24 -11.34 -0.87
C ALA A 178 -5.17 -9.81 -0.91
N LEU A 179 -3.97 -9.23 -0.78
CA LEU A 179 -3.77 -7.79 -0.89
C LEU A 179 -4.25 -7.23 -2.24
N THR A 180 -3.96 -7.93 -3.34
CA THR A 180 -4.37 -7.49 -4.68
C THR A 180 -5.89 -7.47 -4.81
N LYS A 181 -6.57 -8.54 -4.37
CA LYS A 181 -8.04 -8.61 -4.35
C LYS A 181 -8.65 -7.46 -3.55
N GLU A 182 -8.08 -7.21 -2.38
CA GLU A 182 -8.55 -6.19 -1.44
C GLU A 182 -8.38 -4.76 -1.98
N ILE A 183 -7.28 -4.49 -2.70
CA ILE A 183 -7.06 -3.22 -3.41
C ILE A 183 -8.06 -3.07 -4.56
N LEU A 184 -8.19 -4.08 -5.44
CA LEU A 184 -9.09 -4.03 -6.59
C LEU A 184 -10.55 -3.81 -6.16
N GLN A 185 -10.98 -4.50 -5.10
CA GLN A 185 -12.32 -4.34 -4.53
C GLN A 185 -12.58 -2.90 -4.07
N ARG A 186 -11.63 -2.27 -3.36
CA ARG A 186 -11.78 -0.86 -2.93
C ARG A 186 -11.74 0.13 -4.09
N CYS A 187 -11.02 -0.20 -5.16
CA CYS A 187 -11.01 0.59 -6.37
C CYS A 187 -12.26 0.40 -7.24
N GLY A 188 -13.18 -0.51 -6.87
CA GLY A 188 -14.37 -0.83 -7.66
C GLY A 188 -14.04 -1.57 -8.97
N LEU A 189 -12.89 -2.24 -9.02
CA LEU A 189 -12.43 -2.99 -10.19
C LEU A 189 -12.74 -4.47 -10.04
N ALA A 190 -13.22 -5.09 -11.12
CA ALA A 190 -13.43 -6.54 -11.15
C ALA A 190 -12.08 -7.27 -11.10
N ALA A 191 -11.97 -8.26 -10.23
CA ALA A 191 -10.81 -9.13 -10.17
C ALA A 191 -11.02 -10.35 -11.06
N ASP A 192 -10.56 -10.31 -12.32
CA ASP A 192 -10.34 -11.53 -13.11
C ASP A 192 -8.96 -12.12 -12.74
N LEU A 193 -8.82 -12.46 -11.45
CA LEU A 193 -7.57 -13.00 -10.90
C LEU A 193 -7.62 -14.53 -10.93
N PRO A 194 -6.51 -15.21 -11.27
CA PRO A 194 -6.47 -16.66 -11.33
C PRO A 194 -6.91 -17.28 -10.00
N THR A 195 -7.85 -18.21 -10.08
CA THR A 195 -8.31 -19.02 -8.96
C THR A 195 -7.28 -20.12 -8.72
N GLU A 196 -6.49 -19.99 -7.66
CA GLU A 196 -5.58 -21.01 -7.12
C GLU A 196 -4.97 -21.96 -8.16
N THR A 197 -3.95 -21.49 -8.90
CA THR A 197 -3.05 -22.42 -9.59
C THR A 197 -1.64 -21.89 -9.55
N VAL A 198 -0.97 -22.13 -8.43
CA VAL A 198 0.50 -22.13 -8.37
C VAL A 198 0.90 -23.59 -8.22
N ALA A 199 1.40 -24.15 -9.31
CA ALA A 199 2.00 -25.49 -9.36
C ALA A 199 3.45 -25.44 -8.86
#